data_AF-A0AAI9FY63-F1
#
_entry.id   AF-A0AAI9FY63-F1
#
_cell.length_a   1.000
_cell.length_b   1.000
_cell.length_c   1.000
_cell.angle_alpha   90.00
_cell.angle_beta   90.00
_cell.angle_gamma   90.00
#
_symmetry.space_group_name_H-M   'P 1'
#
loop_
_entity.id
_entity.type
_entity.pdbx_description
1 polymer ?
#
loop_
_entity_poly.entity_id
_entity_poly.type
_entity_poly.pdbx_seq_one_letter_code
_entity_poly.pdbx_strand_id
1 'polypeptide(L)'
;MAGFVEFLVLGLVLVVLFNVVASRDRVIRELREQSTQQGRDIAALRQVVDAIADRVLLSRDQRRVKWFDELPPFALDDFKALSAGSERELIMACGGSDDAEVAGLHYRHDRLEFRSEGEKDAVAYGFARPWATVEDHPVKIYLNQYALTSKIVGFEQDGFVKLAPYRTRLPE
;
A
#
# COMPACT_ATOMS: atom_id res chain seq x y z
N MET A 1 -12.50 -34.51 70.78
CA MET A 1 -11.32 -33.63 70.58
C MET A 1 -10.57 -33.96 69.29
N ALA A 2 -10.15 -35.22 69.06
CA ALA A 2 -9.38 -35.59 67.85
C ALA A 2 -10.05 -35.25 66.50
N GLY A 3 -11.32 -35.64 66.29
CA GLY A 3 -12.01 -35.39 65.01
C GLY A 3 -12.24 -33.92 64.66
N PHE A 4 -12.40 -33.03 65.65
CA PHE A 4 -12.55 -31.59 65.40
C PHE A 4 -11.24 -30.95 64.91
N VAL A 5 -10.10 -31.42 65.44
CA VAL A 5 -8.77 -30.99 65.01
C VAL A 5 -8.48 -31.45 63.58
N GLU A 6 -8.86 -32.68 63.22
CA GLU A 6 -8.72 -33.19 61.85
C GLU A 6 -9.53 -32.38 60.83
N PHE A 7 -10.79 -32.04 61.15
CA PHE A 7 -11.62 -31.19 60.29
C PHE A 7 -11.02 -29.79 60.11
N LEU A 8 -10.46 -29.20 61.17
CA LEU A 8 -9.78 -27.91 61.10
C LEU A 8 -8.52 -27.95 60.22
N VAL A 9 -7.70 -28.99 60.36
CA VAL A 9 -6.50 -29.18 59.52
C VAL A 9 -6.89 -29.36 58.06
N LEU A 10 -7.93 -30.16 57.78
CA LEU A 10 -8.38 -30.42 56.42
C LEU A 10 -8.98 -29.16 55.76
N GLY A 11 -9.74 -28.37 56.53
CA GLY A 11 -10.22 -27.06 56.09
C GLY A 11 -9.08 -26.08 55.79
N LEU A 12 -8.06 -26.03 56.64
CA LEU A 12 -6.87 -25.21 56.42
C LEU A 12 -6.14 -25.60 55.13
N VAL A 13 -5.94 -26.90 54.90
CA VAL A 13 -5.29 -27.42 53.69
C VAL A 13 -6.06 -27.04 52.43
N LEU A 14 -7.40 -27.15 52.44
CA LEU A 14 -8.24 -26.74 51.31
C LEU A 14 -8.13 -25.25 51.02
N VAL A 15 -8.13 -24.40 52.05
CA VAL A 15 -7.98 -22.94 51.89
C VAL A 15 -6.61 -22.58 51.31
N VAL A 16 -5.54 -23.24 51.78
CA VAL A 16 -4.19 -23.01 51.24
C VAL A 16 -4.11 -23.46 49.78
N LEU A 17 -4.63 -24.64 49.43
CA LEU A 17 -4.66 -25.12 48.05
C LEU A 17 -5.46 -24.18 47.14
N PHE A 18 -6.63 -23.71 47.59
CA PHE A 18 -7.44 -22.77 46.83
C PHE A 18 -6.71 -21.46 46.57
N ASN A 19 -6.05 -20.89 47.59
CA ASN A 19 -5.26 -19.65 47.43
C ASN A 19 -4.08 -19.83 46.48
N VAL A 20 -3.39 -20.98 46.53
CA VAL A 20 -2.28 -21.29 45.60
C VAL A 20 -2.79 -21.40 44.16
N VAL A 21 -3.89 -22.09 43.92
CA VAL A 21 -4.50 -22.21 42.58
C VAL A 21 -4.96 -20.84 42.07
N ALA A 22 -5.68 -20.08 42.89
CA ALA A 22 -6.15 -18.74 42.52
C ALA A 22 -4.98 -17.77 42.23
N SER A 23 -3.86 -17.87 42.96
CA SER A 23 -2.66 -17.08 42.66
C SER A 23 -2.02 -17.47 41.33
N ARG A 24 -2.00 -18.78 40.99
CA ARG A 24 -1.43 -19.27 39.73
C ARG A 24 -2.26 -18.78 38.55
N ASP A 25 -3.58 -18.83 38.65
CA ASP A 25 -4.47 -18.35 37.58
C ASP A 25 -4.32 -16.85 37.33
N ARG A 26 -4.14 -16.05 38.40
CA ARG A 26 -3.83 -14.61 38.27
C ARG A 26 -2.50 -14.38 37.57
N VAL A 27 -1.45 -15.07 38.00
CA VAL A 27 -0.11 -14.96 37.40
C VAL A 27 -0.13 -15.39 35.93
N ILE A 28 -0.82 -16.48 35.59
CA ILE A 28 -0.96 -16.94 34.20
C ILE A 28 -1.70 -15.91 33.35
N ARG A 29 -2.74 -15.27 33.90
CA ARG A 29 -3.48 -14.23 33.19
C ARG A 29 -2.62 -12.98 32.96
N GLU A 30 -1.91 -12.52 33.98
CA GLU A 30 -0.98 -11.38 33.88
C GLU A 30 0.13 -11.65 32.86
N LEU A 31 0.72 -12.85 32.85
CA LEU A 31 1.74 -13.24 31.88
C LEU A 31 1.18 -13.29 30.43
N ARG A 32 -0.08 -13.72 30.25
CA ARG A 32 -0.74 -13.70 28.93
C ARG A 32 -1.02 -12.27 28.47
N GLU A 33 -1.50 -11.41 29.35
CA GLU A 33 -1.74 -10.00 29.06
C GLU A 33 -0.43 -9.29 28.68
N GLN A 34 0.65 -9.52 29.44
CA GLN A 34 2.00 -9.00 29.15
C GLN A 34 2.55 -9.53 27.82
N SER A 35 2.44 -10.83 27.55
CA SER A 35 2.89 -11.42 26.27
C SER A 35 2.14 -10.83 25.08
N THR A 36 0.83 -10.62 25.22
CA THR A 36 0.00 -10.00 24.17
C THR A 36 0.35 -8.53 23.96
N GLN A 37 0.67 -7.80 25.03
CA GLN A 37 1.15 -6.42 24.95
C GLN A 37 2.52 -6.35 24.28
N GLN A 38 3.48 -7.19 24.71
CA GLN A 38 4.81 -7.28 24.09
C GLN A 38 4.75 -7.64 22.61
N GLY A 39 3.85 -8.56 22.22
CA GLY A 39 3.62 -8.89 20.81
C GLY A 39 3.13 -7.71 19.98
N ARG A 40 2.23 -6.88 20.54
CA ARG A 40 1.77 -5.64 19.89
C ARG A 40 2.88 -4.60 19.79
N ASP A 41 3.66 -4.43 20.86
CA ASP A 41 4.76 -3.47 20.88
C ASP A 41 5.86 -3.84 19.87
N ILE A 42 6.19 -5.13 19.73
CA ILE A 42 7.13 -5.64 18.71
C ILE A 42 6.62 -5.36 17.30
N ALA A 43 5.33 -5.58 17.03
CA ALA A 43 4.74 -5.30 15.73
C ALA A 43 4.78 -3.81 15.39
N ALA A 44 4.49 -2.94 16.35
CA ALA A 44 4.59 -1.49 16.19
C ALA A 44 6.05 -1.06 15.94
N LEU A 45 7.01 -1.61 16.69
CA LEU A 45 8.43 -1.35 16.47
C LEU A 45 8.89 -1.77 15.07
N ARG A 46 8.44 -2.93 14.58
CA ARG A 46 8.77 -3.41 13.24
C ARG A 46 8.26 -2.44 12.16
N GLN A 47 7.02 -1.96 12.28
CA GLN A 47 6.48 -0.95 11.35
C GLN A 47 7.30 0.34 11.36
N VAL A 48 7.73 0.80 12.54
CA VAL A 48 8.57 2.00 12.67
C VAL A 48 9.96 1.76 12.05
N VAL A 49 10.56 0.59 12.29
CA VAL A 49 11.87 0.24 11.72
C VAL A 49 11.80 0.12 10.21
N ASP A 50 10.77 -0.52 9.66
CA ASP A 50 10.58 -0.64 8.21
C ASP A 50 10.40 0.75 7.57
N ALA A 51 9.62 1.65 8.19
CA ALA A 51 9.47 3.02 7.73
C ALA A 51 10.77 3.86 7.80
N ILE A 52 11.62 3.60 8.80
CA ILE A 52 12.95 4.23 8.92
C ILE A 52 13.89 3.65 7.86
N ALA A 53 13.90 2.33 7.68
CA ALA A 53 14.70 1.64 6.67
C ALA A 53 14.37 2.17 5.27
N ASP A 54 13.09 2.32 4.94
CA ASP A 54 12.65 2.92 3.68
C ASP A 54 13.13 4.37 3.49
N ARG A 55 13.23 5.15 4.57
CA ARG A 55 13.71 6.54 4.51
C ARG A 55 15.24 6.66 4.43
N VAL A 56 15.97 5.76 5.05
CA VAL A 56 17.44 5.84 5.21
C VAL A 56 18.19 5.03 4.17
N LEU A 57 17.66 3.88 3.75
CA LEU A 57 18.36 2.93 2.89
C LEU A 57 18.01 3.09 1.41
N LEU A 58 16.81 3.57 1.09
CA LEU A 58 16.40 3.74 -0.29
C LEU A 58 16.91 5.07 -0.85
N SER A 59 17.44 5.02 -2.07
CA SER A 59 17.70 6.22 -2.85
C SER A 59 16.39 6.96 -3.15
N ARG A 60 16.47 8.23 -3.53
CA ARG A 60 15.29 9.01 -3.94
C ARG A 60 14.48 8.32 -5.04
N ASP A 61 15.17 7.75 -6.02
CA ASP A 61 14.52 7.10 -7.16
C ASP A 61 13.86 5.78 -6.72
N GLN A 62 14.52 4.98 -5.89
CA GLN A 62 13.94 3.75 -5.32
C GLN A 62 12.69 4.03 -4.49
N ARG A 63 12.67 5.12 -3.70
CA ARG A 63 11.46 5.53 -2.97
C ARG A 63 10.30 5.87 -3.90
N ARG A 64 10.60 6.49 -5.06
CA ARG A 64 9.59 6.85 -6.04
C ARG A 64 9.07 5.63 -6.80
N VAL A 65 9.94 4.68 -7.14
CA VAL A 65 9.54 3.41 -7.76
C VAL A 65 8.66 2.61 -6.81
N LYS A 66 9.08 2.43 -5.55
CA LYS A 66 8.26 1.78 -4.52
C LYS A 66 6.89 2.45 -4.39
N TRP A 67 6.87 3.78 -4.29
CA TRP A 67 5.63 4.53 -4.21
C TRP A 67 4.76 4.37 -5.48
N PHE A 68 5.36 4.33 -6.67
CA PHE A 68 4.63 4.05 -7.92
C PHE A 68 4.01 2.65 -7.93
N ASP A 69 4.71 1.64 -7.42
CA ASP A 69 4.20 0.26 -7.35
C ASP A 69 2.97 0.15 -6.44
N GLU A 70 2.95 0.92 -5.35
CA GLU A 70 1.82 0.98 -4.40
C GLU A 70 0.59 1.72 -4.96
N LEU A 71 0.73 2.53 -6.02
CA LEU A 71 -0.41 3.22 -6.63
C LEU A 71 -1.38 2.23 -7.29
N PRO A 72 -2.69 2.52 -7.25
CA PRO A 72 -3.68 1.65 -7.87
C PRO A 72 -3.47 1.58 -9.39
N PRO A 73 -3.78 0.43 -10.01
CA PRO A 73 -3.79 0.29 -11.46
C PRO A 73 -4.82 1.24 -12.09
N PHE A 74 -4.61 1.61 -13.34
CA PHE A 74 -5.64 2.31 -14.12
C PHE A 74 -6.86 1.42 -14.32
N ALA A 75 -8.05 1.88 -13.94
CA ALA A 75 -9.28 1.26 -14.38
C ALA A 75 -9.66 1.79 -15.76
N LEU A 76 -10.03 0.91 -16.69
CA LEU A 76 -10.51 1.30 -18.01
C LEU A 76 -11.75 2.21 -17.92
N ASP A 77 -12.60 1.98 -16.91
CA ASP A 77 -13.80 2.78 -16.64
C ASP A 77 -13.48 4.24 -16.34
N ASP A 78 -12.31 4.54 -15.76
CA ASP A 78 -11.89 5.92 -15.51
C ASP A 78 -11.75 6.72 -16.83
N PHE A 79 -11.32 6.05 -17.91
CA PHE A 79 -11.20 6.65 -19.24
C PHE A 79 -12.54 6.68 -20.00
N LYS A 80 -13.41 5.69 -19.79
CA LYS A 80 -14.76 5.71 -20.40
C LYS A 80 -15.57 6.93 -19.97
N ALA A 81 -15.33 7.43 -18.76
CA ALA A 81 -15.99 8.61 -18.23
C ALA A 81 -15.37 9.94 -18.70
N LEU A 82 -14.22 9.93 -19.39
CA LEU A 82 -13.56 11.16 -19.86
C LEU A 82 -14.19 11.65 -21.15
N SER A 83 -14.53 12.94 -21.19
CA SER A 83 -14.80 13.63 -22.44
C SER A 83 -13.52 14.13 -23.09
N ALA A 84 -13.54 14.32 -24.41
CA ALA A 84 -12.48 15.04 -25.11
C ALA A 84 -12.18 16.39 -24.45
N GLY A 85 -10.90 16.73 -24.31
CA GLY A 85 -10.41 17.91 -23.62
C GLY A 85 -10.29 17.77 -22.09
N SER A 86 -10.71 16.65 -21.50
CA SER A 86 -10.56 16.42 -20.06
C SER A 86 -9.10 16.32 -19.65
N GLU A 87 -8.73 16.99 -18.56
CA GLU A 87 -7.37 16.93 -18.01
C GLU A 87 -7.28 15.98 -16.82
N ARG A 88 -6.17 15.26 -16.73
CA ARG A 88 -5.83 14.34 -15.64
C ARG A 88 -4.35 14.42 -15.33
N GLU A 89 -4.03 14.18 -14.06
CA GLU A 89 -2.66 14.04 -13.60
C GLU A 89 -2.27 12.55 -13.61
N LEU A 90 -1.11 12.25 -14.19
CA LEU A 90 -0.58 10.90 -14.30
C LEU A 90 0.81 10.81 -13.66
N ILE A 91 1.18 9.61 -13.24
CA ILE A 91 2.55 9.27 -12.87
C ILE A 91 3.06 8.26 -13.88
N MET A 92 4.23 8.52 -14.45
CA MET A 92 4.92 7.65 -15.39
C MET A 92 6.20 7.12 -14.75
N ALA A 93 6.49 5.84 -14.97
CA ALA A 93 7.77 5.20 -14.64
C ALA A 93 8.44 4.72 -15.94
N CYS A 94 9.65 5.22 -16.19
CA CYS A 94 10.49 4.91 -17.36
C CYS A 94 11.63 3.97 -16.96
N GLY A 95 11.81 2.88 -17.70
CA GLY A 95 12.81 1.84 -17.38
C GLY A 95 12.21 0.67 -16.59
N GLY A 96 12.92 -0.46 -16.59
CA GLY A 96 12.49 -1.68 -15.91
C GLY A 96 13.49 -2.10 -14.84
N SER A 97 13.32 -1.60 -13.61
CA SER A 97 14.11 -1.95 -12.43
C SER A 97 13.63 -1.11 -11.23
N ASP A 98 14.26 -1.33 -10.06
CA ASP A 98 14.16 -0.51 -8.84
C ASP A 98 14.68 0.94 -9.02
N ASP A 99 15.39 1.22 -10.13
CA ASP A 99 15.95 2.53 -10.47
C ASP A 99 15.21 3.22 -11.65
N ALA A 100 13.96 2.82 -11.90
CA ALA A 100 13.15 3.47 -12.93
C ALA A 100 12.96 4.97 -12.63
N GLU A 101 13.03 5.80 -13.67
CA GLU A 101 12.79 7.22 -13.55
C GLU A 101 11.30 7.48 -13.43
N VAL A 102 10.86 8.00 -12.29
CA VAL A 102 9.45 8.30 -12.03
C VAL A 102 9.20 9.81 -12.18
N ALA A 103 8.31 10.15 -13.11
CA ALA A 103 7.94 11.52 -13.45
C ALA A 103 6.43 11.72 -13.39
N GLY A 104 6.00 12.93 -13.05
CA GLY A 104 4.59 13.32 -13.12
C GLY A 104 4.27 14.00 -14.44
N LEU A 105 3.09 13.70 -14.99
CA LEU A 105 2.61 14.21 -16.28
C LEU A 105 1.24 14.86 -16.13
N HIS A 106 1.04 15.99 -16.81
CA HIS A 106 -0.28 16.50 -17.14
C HIS A 106 -0.74 15.81 -18.43
N TYR A 107 -1.90 15.17 -18.42
CA TYR A 107 -2.50 14.52 -19.57
C TYR A 107 -3.83 15.18 -19.95
N ARG A 108 -3.98 15.53 -21.22
CA ARG A 108 -5.23 15.98 -21.83
C ARG A 108 -5.76 14.90 -22.74
N HIS A 109 -6.94 14.38 -22.41
CA HIS A 109 -7.64 13.36 -23.17
C HIS A 109 -8.17 13.91 -24.49
N ASP A 110 -8.05 13.14 -25.56
CA ASP A 110 -8.66 13.44 -26.87
C ASP A 110 -9.77 12.45 -27.18
N ARG A 111 -9.43 11.16 -27.28
CA ARG A 111 -10.39 10.10 -27.60
C ARG A 111 -9.96 8.74 -27.05
N LEU A 112 -10.93 7.83 -26.91
CA LEU A 112 -10.74 6.43 -26.53
C LEU A 112 -11.19 5.51 -27.67
N GLU A 113 -10.35 4.56 -28.07
CA GLU A 113 -10.63 3.59 -29.13
C GLU A 113 -10.52 2.16 -28.58
N PHE A 114 -11.59 1.37 -28.68
CA PHE A 114 -11.58 -0.02 -28.25
C PHE A 114 -10.99 -0.94 -29.32
N ARG A 115 -10.16 -1.89 -28.90
CA ARG A 115 -9.46 -2.82 -29.78
C ARG A 115 -10.07 -4.22 -29.84
N SER A 116 -10.99 -4.56 -28.95
CA SER A 116 -11.59 -5.88 -28.84
C SER A 116 -13.12 -5.82 -28.75
N GLU A 117 -13.78 -6.82 -29.34
CA GLU A 117 -15.22 -7.03 -29.16
C GLU A 117 -15.47 -7.36 -27.68
N GLY A 118 -16.13 -6.44 -26.97
CA GLY A 118 -16.33 -6.50 -25.52
C GLY A 118 -15.55 -5.46 -24.71
N GLU A 119 -14.87 -4.51 -25.37
CA GLU A 119 -14.27 -3.33 -24.72
C GLU A 119 -13.27 -3.67 -23.61
N LYS A 120 -12.50 -4.75 -23.79
CA LYS A 120 -11.52 -5.22 -22.78
C LYS A 120 -10.17 -4.53 -22.92
N ASP A 121 -9.86 -4.11 -24.14
CA ASP A 121 -8.63 -3.41 -24.50
C ASP A 121 -8.97 -2.11 -25.20
N ALA A 122 -8.26 -1.04 -24.85
CA ALA A 122 -8.45 0.26 -25.47
C ALA A 122 -7.14 1.02 -25.63
N VAL A 123 -7.15 1.99 -26.54
CA VAL A 123 -6.09 2.99 -26.70
C VAL A 123 -6.70 4.34 -26.40
N ALA A 124 -6.21 5.00 -25.36
CA ALA A 124 -6.52 6.39 -25.10
C ALA A 124 -5.49 7.27 -25.81
N TYR A 125 -5.97 8.09 -26.74
CA TYR A 125 -5.17 9.09 -27.42
C TYR A 125 -5.30 10.42 -26.69
N GLY A 126 -4.23 11.20 -26.68
CA GLY A 126 -4.25 12.53 -26.10
C GLY A 126 -2.89 13.20 -26.19
N PHE A 127 -2.71 14.20 -25.35
CA PHE A 127 -1.46 14.93 -25.23
C PHE A 127 -0.99 14.85 -23.79
N ALA A 128 0.30 14.65 -23.58
CA ALA A 128 0.88 14.67 -22.25
C ALA A 128 2.11 15.58 -22.23
N ARG A 129 2.34 16.20 -21.08
CA ARG A 129 3.53 16.99 -20.79
C ARG A 129 4.03 16.71 -19.37
N PRO A 130 5.34 16.62 -19.14
CA PRO A 130 5.89 16.62 -17.79
C PRO A 130 5.41 17.82 -16.95
N TRP A 131 5.21 17.63 -15.65
CA TRP A 131 4.80 18.72 -14.73
C TRP A 131 5.74 19.92 -14.71
N ALA A 132 7.01 19.68 -15.03
CA ALA A 132 8.04 20.72 -15.04
C ALA A 132 8.14 21.47 -16.38
N THR A 133 7.43 21.04 -17.42
CA THR A 133 7.56 21.60 -18.77
C THR A 133 6.22 22.11 -19.30
N VAL A 134 6.28 22.86 -20.39
CA VAL A 134 5.10 23.47 -21.03
C VAL A 134 4.73 22.81 -22.36
N GLU A 135 5.56 21.90 -22.86
CA GLU A 135 5.43 21.33 -24.21
C GLU A 135 4.58 20.06 -24.21
N ASP A 136 3.45 20.13 -24.91
CA ASP A 136 2.54 19.01 -25.12
C ASP A 136 3.09 18.04 -26.18
N HIS A 137 3.16 16.76 -25.83
CA HIS A 137 3.55 15.69 -26.73
C HIS A 137 2.35 14.79 -27.02
N PRO A 138 2.09 14.40 -28.28
CA PRO A 138 1.04 13.45 -28.60
C PRO A 138 1.40 12.07 -28.04
N VAL A 139 0.50 11.48 -27.26
CA VAL A 139 0.72 10.19 -26.60
C VAL A 139 -0.42 9.22 -26.81
N LYS A 140 -0.09 7.94 -26.63
CA LYS A 140 -1.04 6.82 -26.63
C LYS A 140 -0.87 6.04 -25.33
N ILE A 141 -1.97 5.82 -24.62
CA ILE A 141 -2.01 4.98 -23.44
C ILE A 141 -2.75 3.69 -23.80
N TYR A 142 -2.04 2.57 -23.70
CA TYR A 142 -2.58 1.24 -23.90
C TYR A 142 -3.18 0.74 -22.59
N LEU A 143 -4.50 0.57 -22.60
CA LEU A 143 -5.30 0.14 -21.47
C LEU A 143 -5.77 -1.29 -21.71
N ASN A 144 -5.69 -2.13 -20.68
CA ASN A 144 -6.25 -3.48 -20.67
C ASN A 144 -6.95 -3.68 -19.33
N GLN A 145 -8.18 -4.17 -19.38
CA GLN A 145 -9.04 -4.37 -18.21
C GLN A 145 -8.40 -5.25 -17.12
N TYR A 146 -7.51 -6.16 -17.49
CA TYR A 146 -6.86 -7.12 -16.59
C TYR A 146 -5.41 -6.75 -16.26
N ALA A 147 -4.85 -5.70 -16.87
CA ALA A 147 -3.47 -5.31 -16.64
C ALA A 147 -3.36 -4.42 -15.39
N LEU A 148 -2.36 -4.71 -14.55
CA LEU A 148 -2.05 -3.91 -13.36
C LEU A 148 -1.35 -2.58 -13.70
N THR A 149 -0.79 -2.47 -14.90
CA THR A 149 -0.12 -1.25 -15.36
C THR A 149 -0.51 -0.98 -16.81
N SER A 150 -0.75 0.28 -17.13
CA SER A 150 -1.01 0.72 -18.51
C SER A 150 0.27 1.26 -19.11
N LYS A 151 0.49 1.01 -20.40
CA LYS A 151 1.71 1.48 -21.09
C LYS A 151 1.44 2.81 -21.77
N ILE A 152 2.32 3.79 -21.60
CA ILE A 152 2.29 5.05 -22.34
C ILE A 152 3.42 5.08 -23.37
N VAL A 153 3.10 5.57 -24.57
CA VAL A 153 4.00 5.71 -25.72
C VAL A 153 3.84 7.10 -26.31
N GLY A 154 4.92 7.71 -26.80
CA GLY A 154 4.91 9.05 -27.44
C GLY A 154 5.95 10.03 -26.88
N PHE A 155 6.66 9.63 -25.83
CA PHE A 155 7.87 10.30 -25.35
C PHE A 155 9.12 9.64 -25.94
N GLU A 156 10.31 10.20 -25.65
CA GLU A 156 11.60 9.59 -26.03
C GLU A 156 11.77 8.18 -25.46
N GLN A 157 11.18 7.92 -24.29
CA GLN A 157 11.14 6.61 -23.65
C GLN A 157 9.70 6.18 -23.38
N ASP A 158 9.41 4.91 -23.71
CA ASP A 158 8.17 4.26 -23.30
C ASP A 158 8.18 3.98 -21.80
N GLY A 159 7.02 4.02 -21.16
CA GLY A 159 6.90 3.74 -19.73
C GLY A 159 5.58 3.14 -19.32
N PHE A 160 5.50 2.80 -18.04
CA PHE A 160 4.25 2.45 -17.38
C PHE A 160 3.65 3.70 -16.76
N VAL A 161 2.32 3.78 -16.75
CA VAL A 161 1.61 4.94 -16.24
C VAL A 161 0.54 4.48 -15.25
N LYS A 162 0.26 5.32 -14.24
CA LYS A 162 -0.85 5.22 -13.28
C LYS A 162 -1.50 6.59 -13.05
N LEU A 163 -2.74 6.62 -12.54
CA LEU A 163 -3.38 7.89 -12.13
C LEU A 163 -2.62 8.50 -10.95
N ALA A 164 -2.37 9.80 -11.00
CA ALA A 164 -1.87 10.51 -9.84
C ALA A 164 -3.03 10.73 -8.84
N PRO A 165 -2.81 10.46 -7.54
CA PRO A 165 -3.76 10.85 -6.50
C PRO A 165 -4.02 12.37 -6.50
N TYR A 166 -5.12 12.80 -5.87
CA TYR A 166 -5.46 14.22 -5.80
C TYR A 166 -4.35 15.05 -5.11
N ARG A 167 -3.87 16.11 -5.77
CA ARG A 167 -2.79 17.02 -5.29
C ARG A 167 -1.45 16.31 -4.99
N THR A 168 -1.10 15.33 -5.82
CA THR A 168 0.13 14.56 -5.65
C THR A 168 1.39 15.38 -5.87
N ARG A 169 2.42 15.07 -5.07
CA ARG A 169 3.82 15.45 -5.33
C ARG A 169 4.65 14.19 -5.30
N LEU A 170 5.68 14.12 -6.15
CA LEU A 170 6.63 13.01 -6.12
C LEU A 170 7.37 13.01 -4.77
N PRO A 171 7.57 11.84 -4.15
CA PRO A 171 8.41 11.71 -2.96
C PRO A 171 9.80 12.33 -3.19
N GLU A 172 10.32 12.98 -2.15
CA GLU A 172 11.71 13.45 -2.07
C GLU A 172 12.63 12.36 -1.57
#